data_AF-A0A2G5TCA5-F1
#
_entry.id   AF-A0A2G5TCA5-F1
#
_cell.length_a   1.000
_cell.length_b   1.000
_cell.length_c   1.000
_cell.angle_alpha   90.00
_cell.angle_beta   90.00
_cell.angle_gamma   90.00
#
_symmetry.space_group_name_H-M   'P 1'
#
loop_
_entity.id
_entity.type
_entity.pdbx_description
1 polymer ?
#
loop_
_entity_poly.entity_id
_entity_poly.type
_entity_poly.pdbx_seq_one_letter_code
_entity_poly.pdbx_strand_id
1 'polypeptide(L)'
;MLPRRVFYPCHMATHIPFIKSYFPKEIIDTIEFLEDGFAVNDNRIVLFEEGNGVLKNLLLFKSFPGSHLKFGIPLTEPYDTSPIQYKDDENYTYMYKNDIYVYMQHLGYYDFFGVPENDFINSCVAYFLKTHEMKYNGNCELTEFDNEEWEEIQAKFHKFVNEEMEKGIERVKEAPKTIVDVLETVKGILPQCPRDPKYLEIELLVLKFDEKFPLKGNEETYGNLLQWLEVVIKKHAEIIEQYDCWFLPDSEKTHFDKKLIRVFENEERDIIMAYETLLRHDNQSAHESLKKGIENSLTHKTIRYEEIIKKYGDRQDLFKFVICSIPRADRAAIPIPTVNGRYCYFASDVVILILQDLITMTGLFQHVDSVNWPTVHQIINDFGKDLYITNESVPFFIDTLKIDDLRRKFNFYLYNVFLGPDMPIKGLSDKPVFEPCTCEEIIKYQGLDSAMPDLADYNLPKLELVFETEACAYQSIEIVQLNALLSKYLEKVGWAKPAFFLHTQGVCKGIPMTCRICVKKENLQKAAVELREKFANVVLEHKKAKEEAERAAAERAEIAEKVVQAALENVDEPGPSDPPKPNPKPWKRDKKNKKQGPNQGKNKK
;
A
#
# COMPACT_ATOMS: atom_id res chain seq x y z
N MET A 1 -27.32 24.49 -12.79
CA MET A 1 -25.88 24.63 -12.52
C MET A 1 -25.57 23.68 -11.39
N LEU A 2 -24.60 22.79 -11.56
CA LEU A 2 -24.16 21.91 -10.49
C LEU A 2 -23.52 22.74 -9.36
N PRO A 3 -23.62 22.34 -8.09
CA PRO A 3 -22.97 23.05 -7.00
C PRO A 3 -21.45 22.97 -7.16
N ARG A 4 -20.84 24.10 -7.50
CA ARG A 4 -19.39 24.29 -7.53
C ARG A 4 -18.82 24.06 -6.12
N ARG A 5 -17.94 23.08 -5.94
CA ARG A 5 -17.25 22.82 -4.66
C ARG A 5 -15.87 23.44 -4.70
N VAL A 6 -15.43 24.05 -3.60
CA VAL A 6 -14.19 24.83 -3.55
C VAL A 6 -13.34 24.39 -2.37
N PHE A 7 -12.03 24.21 -2.60
CA PHE A 7 -11.07 23.69 -1.66
C PHE A 7 -9.97 24.71 -1.39
N TYR A 8 -9.83 25.09 -0.12
CA TYR A 8 -8.86 26.07 0.39
C TYR A 8 -8.32 25.65 1.76
N PRO A 9 -7.13 26.11 2.17
CA PRO A 9 -6.09 26.73 1.35
C PRO A 9 -5.17 25.68 0.70
N CYS A 10 -4.62 25.98 -0.48
CA CYS A 10 -3.64 25.18 -1.20
C CYS A 10 -2.48 26.06 -1.66
N HIS A 11 -1.25 25.56 -1.52
CA HIS A 11 -0.07 26.25 -2.03
C HIS A 11 0.10 25.92 -3.52
N MET A 12 -0.54 26.70 -4.39
CA MET A 12 -0.77 26.31 -5.79
C MET A 12 0.48 25.95 -6.60
N ALA A 13 1.62 26.61 -6.33
CA ALA A 13 2.88 26.30 -6.99
C ALA A 13 3.36 24.85 -6.72
N THR A 14 3.10 24.34 -5.52
CA THR A 14 3.46 22.98 -5.11
C THR A 14 2.29 22.01 -5.27
N HIS A 15 1.04 22.50 -5.23
CA HIS A 15 -0.16 21.66 -5.18
C HIS A 15 -0.71 21.24 -6.53
N ILE A 16 -0.63 22.11 -7.55
CA ILE A 16 -1.14 21.79 -8.91
C ILE A 16 -0.55 20.47 -9.46
N PRO A 17 0.77 20.20 -9.38
CA PRO A 17 1.34 19.01 -10.00
C PRO A 17 0.84 17.69 -9.41
N PHE A 18 0.69 17.61 -8.09
CA PHE A 18 0.17 16.40 -7.46
C PHE A 18 -1.35 16.32 -7.51
N ILE A 19 -2.10 17.44 -7.50
CA ILE A 19 -3.55 17.44 -7.74
C ILE A 19 -3.86 16.80 -9.10
N LYS A 20 -3.11 17.18 -10.14
CA LYS A 20 -3.21 16.57 -11.49
C LYS A 20 -2.77 15.10 -11.55
N SER A 21 -2.06 14.62 -10.55
CA SER A 21 -1.62 13.23 -10.47
C SER A 21 -2.52 12.36 -9.59
N TYR A 22 -3.23 13.00 -8.66
CA TYR A 22 -4.12 12.36 -7.68
C TYR A 22 -5.49 12.05 -8.29
N PHE A 23 -6.11 13.04 -8.93
CA PHE A 23 -7.45 12.88 -9.47
C PHE A 23 -7.45 12.12 -10.80
N PRO A 24 -8.53 11.36 -11.10
CA PRO A 24 -8.73 10.80 -12.43
C PRO A 24 -9.00 11.92 -13.44
N LYS A 25 -8.76 11.65 -14.73
CA LYS A 25 -8.84 12.63 -15.81
C LYS A 25 -10.20 13.35 -15.83
N GLU A 26 -11.28 12.60 -15.61
CA GLU A 26 -12.65 13.10 -15.64
C GLU A 26 -12.91 14.16 -14.58
N ILE A 27 -12.24 14.08 -13.43
CA ILE A 27 -12.30 15.12 -12.41
C ILE A 27 -11.37 16.28 -12.79
N ILE A 28 -10.14 15.99 -13.23
CA ILE A 28 -9.15 17.01 -13.62
C ILE A 28 -9.70 17.99 -14.66
N ASP A 29 -10.41 17.48 -15.67
CA ASP A 29 -10.97 18.30 -16.76
C ASP A 29 -12.07 19.26 -16.26
N THR A 30 -12.54 19.09 -15.03
CA THR A 30 -13.53 19.96 -14.36
C THR A 30 -12.93 20.85 -13.25
N ILE A 31 -11.61 20.75 -13.01
CA ILE A 31 -10.92 21.56 -12.01
C ILE A 31 -10.64 22.97 -12.55
N GLU A 32 -11.04 23.97 -11.76
CA GLU A 32 -10.65 25.35 -11.92
C GLU A 32 -9.65 25.71 -10.82
N PHE A 33 -8.41 26.03 -11.19
CA PHE A 33 -7.40 26.47 -10.24
C PHE A 33 -7.59 27.95 -9.90
N LEU A 34 -7.64 28.25 -8.61
CA LEU A 34 -7.84 29.58 -8.02
C LEU A 34 -6.53 30.05 -7.38
N GLU A 35 -6.48 31.26 -6.85
CA GLU A 35 -5.24 31.84 -6.31
C GLU A 35 -4.70 31.06 -5.10
N ASP A 36 -5.59 30.69 -4.18
CA ASP A 36 -5.28 30.01 -2.93
C ASP A 36 -5.89 28.60 -2.84
N GLY A 37 -6.40 28.05 -3.94
CA GLY A 37 -7.16 26.79 -3.93
C GLY A 37 -7.62 26.31 -5.30
N PHE A 38 -8.62 25.44 -5.31
CA PHE A 38 -9.23 24.97 -6.55
C PHE A 38 -10.72 24.69 -6.37
N ALA A 39 -11.48 24.81 -7.45
CA ALA A 39 -12.88 24.40 -7.51
C ALA A 39 -13.06 23.20 -8.44
N VAL A 40 -14.06 22.37 -8.15
CA VAL A 40 -14.45 21.23 -8.97
C VAL A 40 -15.90 21.40 -9.37
N ASN A 41 -16.18 21.25 -10.66
CA ASN A 41 -17.53 21.30 -11.22
C ASN A 41 -18.00 19.89 -11.66
N ASP A 42 -17.90 18.94 -10.74
CA ASP A 42 -18.32 17.56 -10.92
C ASP A 42 -18.81 16.99 -9.59
N ASN A 43 -20.03 16.47 -9.54
CA ASN A 43 -20.59 15.99 -8.27
C ASN A 43 -19.93 14.70 -7.76
N ARG A 44 -19.21 13.97 -8.61
CA ARG A 44 -18.47 12.76 -8.20
C ARG A 44 -17.27 13.08 -7.32
N ILE A 45 -16.89 14.35 -7.20
CA ILE A 45 -15.90 14.81 -6.21
C ILE A 45 -16.27 14.41 -4.78
N VAL A 46 -17.57 14.20 -4.49
CA VAL A 46 -18.06 13.65 -3.21
C VAL A 46 -17.35 12.37 -2.78
N LEU A 47 -16.90 11.56 -3.74
CA LEU A 47 -16.18 10.31 -3.47
C LEU A 47 -14.79 10.51 -2.87
N PHE A 48 -14.27 11.73 -2.94
CA PHE A 48 -13.00 12.13 -2.38
C PHE A 48 -13.20 12.95 -1.08
N GLU A 49 -14.43 13.35 -0.76
CA GLU A 49 -14.81 14.37 0.23
C GLU A 49 -15.34 13.85 1.57
N GLU A 50 -15.23 12.57 1.91
CA GLU A 50 -15.76 12.14 3.22
C GLU A 50 -14.99 12.78 4.39
N GLY A 51 -15.69 13.68 5.12
CA GLY A 51 -15.16 14.45 6.26
C GLY A 51 -14.24 15.62 5.86
N ASN A 52 -13.16 15.85 6.63
CA ASN A 52 -12.10 16.81 6.28
C ASN A 52 -11.14 16.25 5.17
N GLY A 53 -11.67 15.40 4.27
CA GLY A 53 -10.95 14.29 3.63
C GLY A 53 -10.04 14.62 2.45
N VAL A 54 -10.48 15.45 1.48
CA VAL A 54 -9.74 15.65 0.22
C VAL A 54 -8.33 16.18 0.47
N LEU A 55 -8.21 17.28 1.22
CA LEU A 55 -6.91 17.90 1.48
C LEU A 55 -6.01 16.93 2.25
N LYS A 56 -6.52 16.25 3.28
CA LYS A 56 -5.75 15.25 4.03
C LYS A 56 -5.24 14.13 3.12
N ASN A 57 -6.09 13.60 2.22
CA ASN A 57 -5.69 12.56 1.27
C ASN A 57 -4.68 13.07 0.23
N LEU A 58 -4.82 14.31 -0.23
CA LEU A 58 -3.84 14.95 -1.12
C LEU A 58 -2.49 15.12 -0.42
N LEU A 59 -2.49 15.59 0.83
CA LEU A 59 -1.28 15.72 1.65
C LEU A 59 -0.63 14.35 1.89
N LEU A 60 -1.42 13.32 2.15
CA LEU A 60 -0.93 11.95 2.30
C LEU A 60 -0.33 11.43 0.98
N PHE A 61 -1.03 11.63 -0.15
CA PHE A 61 -0.60 11.17 -1.47
C PHE A 61 0.76 11.75 -1.90
N LYS A 62 1.06 13.00 -1.53
CA LYS A 62 2.36 13.61 -1.82
C LYS A 62 3.47 13.25 -0.83
N SER A 63 3.15 12.65 0.32
CA SER A 63 4.10 12.42 1.42
C SER A 63 4.90 11.14 1.26
N PHE A 64 5.45 10.89 0.07
CA PHE A 64 6.43 9.83 -0.16
C PHE A 64 7.83 10.44 -0.44
N PRO A 65 8.92 9.73 -0.11
CA PRO A 65 10.28 10.21 -0.31
C PRO A 65 10.53 10.60 -1.77
N GLY A 66 11.15 11.76 -2.00
CA GLY A 66 11.47 12.24 -3.35
C GLY A 66 10.25 12.68 -4.18
N SER A 67 9.08 12.88 -3.57
CA SER A 67 7.85 13.27 -4.30
C SER A 67 7.98 14.57 -5.07
N HIS A 68 8.73 15.54 -4.55
CA HIS A 68 8.95 16.81 -5.22
C HIS A 68 9.72 16.63 -6.55
N LEU A 69 10.65 15.68 -6.64
CA LEU A 69 11.29 15.28 -7.90
C LEU A 69 10.28 14.63 -8.84
N LYS A 70 9.50 13.68 -8.33
CA LYS A 70 8.51 12.94 -9.13
C LYS A 70 7.45 13.86 -9.76
N PHE A 71 6.97 14.84 -9.00
CA PHE A 71 5.96 15.78 -9.46
C PHE A 71 6.53 17.00 -10.20
N GLY A 72 7.86 17.13 -10.31
CA GLY A 72 8.49 18.26 -10.97
C GLY A 72 8.25 19.58 -10.24
N ILE A 73 8.23 19.55 -8.90
CA ILE A 73 8.12 20.75 -8.08
C ILE A 73 9.38 21.60 -8.31
N PRO A 74 9.25 22.95 -8.43
CA PRO A 74 10.40 23.84 -8.56
C PRO A 74 11.38 23.69 -7.39
N LEU A 75 12.66 23.95 -7.66
CA LEU A 75 13.75 23.91 -6.68
C LEU A 75 13.58 24.99 -5.60
N THR A 76 13.05 26.16 -5.95
CA THR A 76 12.84 27.25 -5.00
C THR A 76 11.61 27.08 -4.11
N GLU A 77 10.72 26.15 -4.42
CA GLU A 77 9.56 25.91 -3.56
C GLU A 77 9.98 25.12 -2.31
N PRO A 78 9.58 25.52 -1.10
CA PRO A 78 9.88 24.75 0.11
C PRO A 78 9.35 23.30 0.05
N TYR A 79 10.01 22.38 0.75
CA TYR A 79 9.40 21.08 1.07
C TYR A 79 8.10 21.31 1.83
N ASP A 80 7.07 20.60 1.40
CA ASP A 80 5.72 20.63 1.97
C ASP A 80 5.25 19.17 2.15
N THR A 81 6.14 18.25 2.50
CA THR A 81 5.79 16.85 2.77
C THR A 81 5.84 16.59 4.27
N SER A 82 5.13 15.56 4.73
CA SER A 82 5.25 15.08 6.10
C SER A 82 6.15 13.84 6.09
N PRO A 83 7.38 13.91 6.65
CA PRO A 83 8.28 12.77 6.79
C PRO A 83 7.60 11.58 7.45
N ILE A 84 7.86 10.38 6.95
CA ILE A 84 7.36 9.14 7.54
C ILE A 84 8.50 8.46 8.30
N GLN A 85 8.27 8.19 9.58
CA GLN A 85 9.14 7.38 10.42
C GLN A 85 8.68 5.92 10.40
N TYR A 86 9.64 5.02 10.27
CA TYR A 86 9.45 3.57 10.29
C TYR A 86 10.13 2.97 11.50
N LYS A 87 9.79 1.73 11.83
CA LYS A 87 10.33 1.02 12.99
C LYS A 87 10.75 -0.40 12.64
N ASP A 88 11.78 -0.90 13.32
CA ASP A 88 12.06 -2.33 13.35
C ASP A 88 11.35 -3.02 14.54
N ASP A 89 11.61 -4.31 14.70
CA ASP A 89 11.10 -5.14 15.79
C ASP A 89 11.69 -4.78 17.16
N GLU A 90 12.86 -4.17 17.18
CA GLU A 90 13.51 -3.61 18.37
C GLU A 90 13.07 -2.15 18.67
N ASN A 91 12.14 -1.61 17.87
CA ASN A 91 11.55 -0.27 17.99
C ASN A 91 12.55 0.89 17.75
N TYR A 92 13.68 0.63 17.08
CA TYR A 92 14.55 1.67 16.52
C TYR A 92 13.84 2.39 15.39
N THR A 93 14.10 3.70 15.27
CA THR A 93 13.45 4.56 14.28
C THR A 93 14.29 4.64 13.01
N TYR A 94 13.61 4.57 11.86
CA TYR A 94 14.23 4.70 10.54
C TYR A 94 13.50 5.74 9.71
N MET A 95 14.22 6.41 8.83
CA MET A 95 13.68 7.42 7.92
C MET A 95 14.41 7.37 6.58
N TYR A 96 13.73 7.76 5.50
CA TYR A 96 14.44 7.99 4.23
C TYR A 96 15.27 9.25 4.33
N LYS A 97 16.51 9.21 3.85
CA LYS A 97 17.40 10.37 3.87
C LYS A 97 16.81 11.59 3.14
N ASN A 98 16.03 11.36 2.08
CA ASN A 98 15.26 12.39 1.39
C ASN A 98 14.30 13.14 2.34
N ASP A 99 13.67 12.43 3.28
CA ASP A 99 12.74 13.02 4.23
C ASP A 99 13.45 13.80 5.35
N ILE A 100 14.72 13.48 5.64
CA ILE A 100 15.54 14.24 6.60
C ILE A 100 15.80 15.67 6.09
N TYR A 101 15.90 15.88 4.78
CA TYR A 101 16.00 17.23 4.20
C TYR A 101 14.79 18.11 4.50
N VAL A 102 13.61 17.51 4.73
CA VAL A 102 12.41 18.26 5.14
C VAL A 102 12.60 18.82 6.55
N TYR A 103 13.10 18.01 7.48
CA TYR A 103 13.46 18.50 8.82
C TYR A 103 14.58 19.53 8.78
N MET A 104 15.56 19.34 7.89
CA MET A 104 16.66 20.28 7.69
C MET A 104 16.16 21.64 7.21
N GLN A 105 15.15 21.69 6.32
CA GLN A 105 14.54 22.96 5.92
C GLN A 105 13.88 23.69 7.09
N HIS A 106 13.21 22.95 7.99
CA HIS A 106 12.56 23.55 9.15
C HIS A 106 13.55 24.14 10.17
N LEU A 107 14.82 23.72 10.17
CA LEU A 107 15.85 24.33 11.02
C LEU A 107 16.15 25.78 10.66
N GLY A 108 15.99 26.15 9.38
CA GLY A 108 16.21 27.51 8.89
C GLY A 108 15.02 28.44 9.06
N TYR A 109 13.87 27.94 9.52
CA TYR A 109 12.66 28.74 9.64
C TYR A 109 12.70 29.58 10.91
N TYR A 110 13.01 30.86 10.75
CA TYR A 110 12.95 31.83 11.82
C TYR A 110 12.19 33.07 11.40
N ASP A 111 11.38 33.60 12.31
CA ASP A 111 10.58 34.79 12.08
C ASP A 111 11.40 36.06 12.41
N PHE A 112 12.56 36.20 11.75
CA PHE A 112 13.47 37.33 11.99
C PHE A 112 13.15 38.54 11.14
N PHE A 113 12.67 38.32 9.92
CA PHE A 113 12.29 39.36 9.00
C PHE A 113 10.77 39.40 8.81
N GLY A 114 10.29 40.30 7.97
CA GLY A 114 8.92 40.23 7.49
C GLY A 114 8.65 38.95 6.68
N VAL A 115 7.37 38.66 6.45
CA VAL A 115 6.94 37.48 5.68
C VAL A 115 7.65 37.36 4.33
N PRO A 116 7.72 38.42 3.48
CA PRO A 116 8.36 38.31 2.16
C PRO A 116 9.84 37.92 2.21
N GLU A 117 10.58 38.46 3.19
CA GLU A 117 12.02 38.21 3.37
C GLU A 117 12.27 36.78 3.87
N ASN A 118 11.49 36.30 4.83
CA ASN A 118 11.57 34.92 5.32
C ASN A 118 11.24 33.93 4.19
N ASP A 119 10.23 34.21 3.38
CA ASP A 119 9.86 33.38 2.22
C ASP A 119 11.00 33.32 1.18
N PHE A 120 11.70 34.44 0.96
CA PHE A 120 12.87 34.49 0.07
C PHE A 120 14.02 33.61 0.58
N ILE A 121 14.37 33.72 1.87
CA ILE A 121 15.41 32.88 2.49
C ILE A 121 15.02 31.40 2.41
N ASN A 122 13.79 31.06 2.80
CA ASN A 122 13.28 29.70 2.76
C ASN A 122 13.33 29.10 1.35
N SER A 123 13.03 29.91 0.33
CA SER A 123 13.11 29.48 -1.08
C SER A 123 14.55 29.19 -1.53
N CYS A 124 15.51 30.02 -1.10
CA CYS A 124 16.93 29.77 -1.34
C CYS A 124 17.46 28.54 -0.58
N VAL A 125 17.02 28.34 0.66
CA VAL A 125 17.33 27.13 1.46
C VAL A 125 16.76 25.88 0.78
N ALA A 126 15.52 25.93 0.29
CA ALA A 126 14.91 24.83 -0.46
C ALA A 126 15.74 24.47 -1.72
N TYR A 127 16.19 25.49 -2.47
CA TYR A 127 17.06 25.29 -3.62
C TYR A 127 18.37 24.60 -3.24
N PHE A 128 19.02 25.08 -2.18
CA PHE A 128 20.25 24.48 -1.64
C PHE A 128 20.05 23.01 -1.25
N LEU A 129 19.03 22.73 -0.44
CA LEU A 129 18.77 21.38 0.06
C LEU A 129 18.41 20.40 -1.05
N LYS A 130 17.56 20.81 -2.00
CA LYS A 130 17.22 19.97 -3.17
C LYS A 130 18.42 19.73 -4.07
N THR A 131 19.34 20.68 -4.17
CA THR A 131 20.60 20.51 -4.91
C THR A 131 21.49 19.45 -4.25
N HIS A 132 21.55 19.41 -2.93
CA HIS A 132 22.24 18.36 -2.19
C HIS A 132 21.53 17.00 -2.31
N GLU A 133 20.21 16.97 -2.23
CA GLU A 133 19.42 15.74 -2.42
C GLU A 133 19.59 15.15 -3.83
N MET A 134 19.90 15.94 -4.84
CA MET A 134 20.18 15.41 -6.18
C MET A 134 21.40 14.47 -6.24
N LYS A 135 22.28 14.47 -5.24
CA LYS A 135 23.39 13.51 -5.14
C LYS A 135 22.90 12.05 -5.09
N TYR A 136 21.68 11.81 -4.61
CA TYR A 136 21.07 10.48 -4.63
C TYR A 136 20.66 10.00 -6.02
N ASN A 137 20.64 10.88 -7.04
CA ASN A 137 20.24 10.57 -8.41
C ASN A 137 18.87 9.85 -8.48
N GLY A 138 17.92 10.30 -7.66
CA GLY A 138 16.58 9.72 -7.56
C GLY A 138 16.47 8.47 -6.66
N ASN A 139 17.57 7.95 -6.13
CA ASN A 139 17.52 6.87 -5.15
C ASN A 139 16.91 7.36 -3.82
N CYS A 140 16.19 6.47 -3.15
CA CYS A 140 15.69 6.69 -1.81
C CYS A 140 16.32 5.67 -0.88
N GLU A 141 17.19 6.13 0.01
CA GLU A 141 17.94 5.30 0.95
C GLU A 141 17.35 5.47 2.35
N LEU A 142 17.15 4.35 3.05
CA LEU A 142 16.66 4.32 4.42
C LEU A 142 17.84 4.28 5.38
N THR A 143 17.79 5.08 6.44
CA THR A 143 18.80 5.10 7.50
C THR A 143 18.13 5.03 8.87
N GLU A 144 18.87 4.54 9.86
CA GLU A 144 18.50 4.72 11.27
C GLU A 144 18.50 6.22 11.59
N PHE A 145 17.47 6.67 12.31
CA PHE A 145 17.22 8.06 12.64
C PHE A 145 17.06 8.18 14.16
N ASP A 146 18.04 8.81 14.80
CA ASP A 146 18.02 9.05 16.23
C ASP A 146 17.36 10.42 16.51
N ASN A 147 16.19 10.39 17.15
CA ASN A 147 15.47 11.61 17.50
C ASN A 147 16.22 12.45 18.53
N GLU A 148 16.97 11.84 19.46
CA GLU A 148 17.74 12.56 20.48
C GLU A 148 18.92 13.29 19.81
N GLU A 149 19.64 12.63 18.91
CA GLU A 149 20.72 13.25 18.13
C GLU A 149 20.19 14.39 17.25
N TRP A 150 19.01 14.23 16.65
CA TRP A 150 18.36 15.30 15.90
C TRP A 150 17.96 16.51 16.78
N GLU A 151 17.42 16.26 17.97
CA GLU A 151 17.11 17.32 18.95
C GLU A 151 18.38 18.08 19.37
N GLU A 152 19.52 17.39 19.51
CA GLU A 152 20.81 18.07 19.76
C GLU A 152 21.25 18.95 18.58
N ILE A 153 21.07 18.49 17.34
CA ILE A 153 21.37 19.29 16.14
C ILE A 153 20.48 20.53 16.12
N GLN A 154 19.19 20.37 16.39
CA GLN A 154 18.24 21.48 16.54
C GLN A 154 18.72 22.47 17.60
N ALA A 155 19.07 22.02 18.81
CA ALA A 155 19.53 22.90 19.88
C ALA A 155 20.83 23.65 19.51
N LYS A 156 21.79 22.95 18.88
CA LYS A 156 23.05 23.55 18.40
C LYS A 156 22.80 24.60 17.32
N PHE A 157 21.86 24.36 16.40
CA PHE A 157 21.48 25.32 15.36
C PHE A 157 20.83 26.57 15.97
N HIS A 158 19.82 26.40 16.83
CA HIS A 158 19.14 27.52 17.49
C HIS A 158 20.11 28.38 18.31
N LYS A 159 21.02 27.73 19.05
CA LYS A 159 22.06 28.43 19.80
C LYS A 159 22.96 29.25 18.89
N PHE A 160 23.44 28.66 17.80
CA PHE A 160 24.26 29.35 16.80
C PHE A 160 23.55 30.58 16.23
N VAL A 161 22.28 30.42 15.84
CA VAL A 161 21.47 31.52 15.31
C VAL A 161 21.33 32.66 16.32
N ASN A 162 21.02 32.35 17.59
CA ASN A 162 20.91 33.36 18.64
C ASN A 162 22.25 34.10 18.86
N GLU A 163 23.38 33.38 18.84
CA GLU A 163 24.70 33.99 18.97
C GLU A 163 25.04 34.91 17.79
N GLU A 164 24.70 34.53 16.56
CA GLU A 164 24.88 35.39 15.38
C GLU A 164 23.98 36.63 15.42
N MET A 165 22.76 36.50 15.95
CA MET A 165 21.87 37.65 16.17
C MET A 165 22.41 38.61 17.23
N GLU A 166 22.92 38.09 18.36
CA GLU A 166 23.47 38.91 19.45
C GLU A 166 24.71 39.69 19.05
N LYS A 167 25.55 39.12 18.17
CA LYS A 167 26.70 39.83 17.58
C LYS A 167 26.25 41.05 16.77
N GLY A 168 24.99 41.08 16.35
CA GLY A 168 24.47 41.97 15.34
C GLY A 168 25.02 41.55 13.98
N ILE A 169 24.17 41.60 12.96
CA ILE A 169 24.65 41.52 11.58
C ILE A 169 25.62 42.69 11.41
N GLU A 170 26.94 42.42 11.38
CA GLU A 170 27.95 43.45 11.09
C GLU A 170 27.46 44.19 9.85
N ARG A 171 27.19 45.50 9.96
CA ARG A 171 26.65 46.31 8.87
C ARG A 171 27.33 45.91 7.56
N VAL A 172 26.51 45.45 6.63
CA VAL A 172 26.89 44.94 5.31
C VAL A 172 28.01 45.81 4.74
N LYS A 173 29.15 45.19 4.38
CA LYS A 173 30.34 45.93 3.93
C LYS A 173 30.05 46.81 2.72
N GLU A 174 29.13 46.40 1.83
CA GLU A 174 28.48 47.25 0.82
C GLU A 174 27.07 46.71 0.49
N ALA A 175 26.04 47.54 0.57
CA ALA A 175 24.67 47.16 0.17
C ALA A 175 24.59 46.97 -1.37
N PRO A 176 23.78 46.02 -1.86
CA PRO A 176 23.61 45.82 -3.30
C PRO A 176 23.00 47.06 -3.94
N LYS A 177 23.50 47.44 -5.13
CA LYS A 177 23.06 48.65 -5.84
C LYS A 177 22.06 48.33 -6.95
N THR A 178 22.10 47.11 -7.46
CA THR A 178 21.25 46.64 -8.55
C THR A 178 20.74 45.23 -8.27
N ILE A 179 19.65 44.85 -8.93
CA ILE A 179 19.13 43.46 -8.87
C ILE A 179 20.11 42.45 -9.47
N VAL A 180 20.95 42.88 -10.40
CA VAL A 180 22.03 42.04 -10.92
C VAL A 180 23.04 41.72 -9.82
N ASP A 181 23.38 42.69 -8.97
CA ASP A 181 24.28 42.47 -7.83
C ASP A 181 23.68 41.47 -6.82
N VAL A 182 22.38 41.59 -6.56
CA VAL A 182 21.65 40.63 -5.69
C VAL A 182 21.73 39.23 -6.28
N LEU A 183 21.40 39.07 -7.56
CA LEU A 183 21.41 37.79 -8.25
C LEU A 183 22.80 37.13 -8.24
N GLU A 184 23.84 37.87 -8.56
CA GLU A 184 25.21 37.35 -8.56
C GLU A 184 25.68 36.99 -7.14
N THR A 185 25.25 37.73 -6.13
CA THR A 185 25.53 37.39 -4.72
C THR A 185 24.85 36.07 -4.33
N VAL A 186 23.56 35.91 -4.64
CA VAL A 186 22.82 34.66 -4.36
C VAL A 186 23.44 33.46 -5.08
N LYS A 187 23.85 33.62 -6.35
CA LYS A 187 24.58 32.58 -7.10
C LYS A 187 25.93 32.23 -6.48
N GLY A 188 26.61 33.20 -5.87
CA GLY A 188 27.85 32.98 -5.14
C GLY A 188 27.66 32.19 -3.84
N ILE A 189 26.49 32.31 -3.21
CA ILE A 189 26.13 31.58 -1.98
C ILE A 189 25.63 30.16 -2.29
N LEU A 190 24.80 30.00 -3.33
CA LEU A 190 24.11 28.75 -3.63
C LEU A 190 24.90 27.85 -4.61
N PRO A 191 24.94 26.52 -4.37
CA PRO A 191 25.58 25.59 -5.30
C PRO A 191 24.86 25.54 -6.64
N GLN A 192 25.59 25.24 -7.71
CA GLN A 192 24.98 25.07 -9.03
C GLN A 192 24.20 23.75 -9.10
N CYS A 193 22.91 23.83 -9.43
CA CYS A 193 22.06 22.66 -9.54
C CYS A 193 22.08 22.06 -10.96
N PRO A 194 22.26 20.74 -11.15
CA PRO A 194 22.20 20.12 -12.48
C PRO A 194 20.85 20.28 -13.20
N ARG A 195 19.74 20.43 -12.45
CA ARG A 195 18.41 20.72 -13.01
C ARG A 195 18.22 22.18 -13.41
N ASP A 196 19.05 23.08 -12.86
CA ASP A 196 19.00 24.50 -13.15
C ASP A 196 20.42 25.08 -13.33
N PRO A 197 21.16 24.66 -14.37
CA PRO A 197 22.57 25.02 -14.55
C PRO A 197 22.77 26.51 -14.81
N LYS A 198 21.71 27.25 -15.13
CA LYS A 198 21.76 28.69 -15.40
C LYS A 198 21.16 29.53 -14.27
N TYR A 199 20.73 28.92 -13.16
CA TYR A 199 20.06 29.60 -12.06
C TYR A 199 18.79 30.35 -12.48
N LEU A 200 18.04 29.82 -13.46
CA LEU A 200 16.80 30.44 -13.95
C LEU A 200 15.72 30.50 -12.87
N GLU A 201 15.63 29.49 -12.00
CA GLU A 201 14.65 29.51 -10.92
C GLU A 201 15.01 30.54 -9.85
N ILE A 202 16.30 30.71 -9.56
CA ILE A 202 16.80 31.77 -8.67
C ILE A 202 16.61 33.16 -9.27
N GLU A 203 16.86 33.34 -10.57
CA GLU A 203 16.61 34.60 -11.27
C GLU A 203 15.13 34.99 -11.17
N LEU A 204 14.22 34.04 -11.42
CA LEU A 204 12.78 34.25 -11.27
C LEU A 204 12.39 34.57 -9.82
N LEU A 205 12.99 33.89 -8.83
CA LEU A 205 12.75 34.15 -7.42
C LEU A 205 13.14 35.58 -7.03
N VAL A 206 14.35 36.02 -7.40
CA VAL A 206 14.86 37.38 -7.12
C VAL A 206 13.98 38.43 -7.78
N LEU A 207 13.59 38.25 -9.05
CA LEU A 207 12.73 39.19 -9.76
C LEU A 207 11.33 39.30 -9.12
N LYS A 208 10.73 38.18 -8.73
CA LYS A 208 9.43 38.17 -8.03
C LYS A 208 9.51 38.83 -6.65
N PHE A 209 10.64 38.66 -5.96
CA PHE A 209 10.88 39.31 -4.68
C PHE A 209 11.00 40.83 -4.84
N ASP A 210 11.78 41.31 -5.82
CA ASP A 210 11.90 42.75 -6.13
C ASP A 210 10.58 43.38 -6.56
N GLU A 211 9.75 42.67 -7.34
CA GLU A 211 8.42 43.17 -7.71
C GLU A 211 7.52 43.45 -6.50
N LYS A 212 7.59 42.59 -5.48
CA LYS A 212 6.81 42.73 -4.23
C LYS A 212 7.49 43.65 -3.22
N PHE A 213 8.82 43.66 -3.20
CA PHE A 213 9.66 44.36 -2.24
C PHE A 213 10.85 45.02 -2.97
N PRO A 214 10.65 46.20 -3.59
CA PRO A 214 11.65 46.80 -4.47
C PRO A 214 12.97 47.11 -3.76
N LEU A 215 14.10 46.82 -4.41
CA LEU A 215 15.44 47.12 -3.90
C LEU A 215 15.62 48.62 -3.63
N LYS A 216 15.05 49.47 -4.48
CA LYS A 216 15.19 50.92 -4.36
C LYS A 216 14.55 51.42 -3.07
N GLY A 217 15.38 51.93 -2.16
CA GLY A 217 14.97 52.38 -0.83
C GLY A 217 15.00 51.28 0.24
N ASN A 218 15.36 50.05 -0.11
CA ASN A 218 15.50 48.90 0.78
C ASN A 218 16.89 48.24 0.67
N GLU A 219 17.89 48.98 0.18
CA GLU A 219 19.22 48.44 -0.12
C GLU A 219 19.89 47.79 1.11
N GLU A 220 19.76 48.42 2.29
CA GLU A 220 20.28 47.89 3.55
C GLU A 220 19.59 46.58 3.95
N THR A 221 18.26 46.50 3.77
CA THR A 221 17.48 45.29 4.04
C THR A 221 17.94 44.14 3.15
N TYR A 222 18.13 44.38 1.85
CA TYR A 222 18.67 43.38 0.93
C TYR A 222 20.08 42.93 1.32
N GLY A 223 20.94 43.85 1.76
CA GLY A 223 22.26 43.49 2.27
C GLY A 223 22.19 42.57 3.49
N ASN A 224 21.35 42.90 4.47
CA ASN A 224 21.16 42.08 5.67
C ASN A 224 20.57 40.71 5.33
N LEU A 225 19.63 40.67 4.38
CA LEU A 225 19.01 39.45 3.87
C LEU A 225 20.05 38.50 3.25
N LEU A 226 20.94 39.04 2.41
CA LEU A 226 21.98 38.26 1.74
C LEU A 226 23.03 37.73 2.72
N GLN A 227 23.44 38.55 3.69
CA GLN A 227 24.36 38.13 4.73
C GLN A 227 23.75 37.02 5.60
N TRP A 228 22.47 37.15 5.96
CA TRP A 228 21.78 36.12 6.71
C TRP A 228 21.64 34.82 5.91
N LEU A 229 21.31 34.92 4.62
CA LEU A 229 21.27 33.78 3.72
C LEU A 229 22.63 33.04 3.71
N GLU A 230 23.75 33.77 3.58
CA GLU A 230 25.10 33.17 3.62
C GLU A 230 25.35 32.41 4.94
N VAL A 231 25.03 33.01 6.08
CA VAL A 231 25.16 32.40 7.42
C VAL A 231 24.35 31.11 7.51
N VAL A 232 23.08 31.15 7.11
CA VAL A 232 22.17 30.00 7.16
C VAL A 232 22.66 28.88 6.24
N ILE A 233 22.99 29.18 4.99
CA ILE A 233 23.45 28.17 4.01
C ILE A 233 24.76 27.53 4.48
N LYS A 234 25.71 28.31 4.98
CA LYS A 234 26.96 27.79 5.54
C LYS A 234 26.69 26.82 6.70
N LYS A 235 25.77 27.17 7.60
CA LYS A 235 25.44 26.29 8.74
C LYS A 235 24.77 24.99 8.31
N HIS A 236 23.90 25.03 7.29
CA HIS A 236 23.32 23.84 6.70
C HIS A 236 24.40 22.95 6.06
N ALA A 237 25.35 23.54 5.32
CA ALA A 237 26.46 22.80 4.73
C ALA A 237 27.33 22.11 5.79
N GLU A 238 27.66 22.80 6.90
CA GLU A 238 28.40 22.21 8.02
C GLU A 238 27.69 20.99 8.62
N ILE A 239 26.36 21.04 8.79
CA ILE A 239 25.59 19.91 9.32
C ILE A 239 25.57 18.75 8.34
N ILE A 240 25.37 19.01 7.05
CA ILE A 240 25.40 17.97 6.01
C ILE A 240 26.76 17.27 5.98
N GLU A 241 27.85 18.00 6.14
CA GLU A 241 29.21 17.45 6.19
C GLU A 241 29.47 16.66 7.47
N GLN A 242 28.98 17.14 8.63
CA GLN A 242 29.19 16.49 9.92
C GLN A 242 28.39 15.19 10.07
N TYR A 243 27.17 15.13 9.52
CA TYR A 243 26.25 13.99 9.63
C TYR A 243 26.07 13.31 8.28
N ASP A 244 27.19 12.95 7.64
CA ASP A 244 27.21 12.32 6.31
C ASP A 244 26.32 11.07 6.21
N CYS A 245 26.13 10.37 7.33
CA CYS A 245 25.32 9.17 7.43
C CYS A 245 23.85 9.41 7.05
N TRP A 246 23.33 10.61 7.31
CA TRP A 246 21.96 11.03 7.05
C TRP A 246 21.79 11.79 5.74
N PHE A 247 22.84 12.45 5.24
CA PHE A 247 22.72 13.37 4.11
C PHE A 247 23.44 12.95 2.84
N LEU A 248 24.43 12.04 2.90
CA LEU A 248 25.15 11.53 1.74
C LEU A 248 24.69 10.12 1.31
N PRO A 249 24.74 9.82 -0.01
CA PRO A 249 24.46 8.48 -0.53
C PRO A 249 25.35 7.39 0.08
N ASP A 250 24.80 6.20 0.27
CA ASP A 250 25.56 5.06 0.80
C ASP A 250 26.68 4.62 -0.14
N SER A 251 26.57 4.92 -1.45
CA SER A 251 27.65 4.71 -2.42
C SER A 251 28.93 5.49 -2.11
N GLU A 252 28.84 6.54 -1.29
CA GLU A 252 29.97 7.35 -0.87
C GLU A 252 30.57 6.86 0.46
N LYS A 253 29.95 5.86 1.12
CA LYS A 253 30.42 5.31 2.41
C LYS A 253 31.35 4.11 2.21
N THR A 254 32.41 4.06 3.01
CA THR A 254 33.39 2.95 3.03
C THR A 254 32.94 1.76 3.88
N HIS A 255 32.01 1.97 4.81
CA HIS A 255 31.45 0.95 5.70
C HIS A 255 29.93 1.15 5.80
N PHE A 256 29.16 0.15 5.34
CA PHE A 256 27.70 0.16 5.44
C PHE A 256 27.26 -0.83 6.52
N ASP A 257 26.42 -0.35 7.44
CA ASP A 257 25.87 -1.15 8.53
C ASP A 257 24.76 -2.08 8.02
N LYS A 258 24.50 -3.18 8.74
CA LYS A 258 23.61 -4.32 8.40
C LYS A 258 22.45 -4.02 7.44
N LYS A 259 22.70 -4.11 6.13
CA LYS A 259 21.80 -4.57 5.04
C LYS A 259 20.26 -4.49 5.32
N LEU A 260 19.72 -3.27 5.52
CA LEU A 260 18.32 -2.94 5.93
C LEU A 260 17.22 -3.39 4.96
N ILE A 261 16.45 -4.44 5.28
CA ILE A 261 15.36 -4.96 4.44
C ILE A 261 14.03 -4.37 4.88
N ARG A 262 13.25 -3.84 3.93
CA ARG A 262 11.87 -3.40 4.20
C ARG A 262 10.92 -4.60 4.18
N VAL A 263 10.12 -4.70 5.23
CA VAL A 263 9.04 -5.66 5.37
C VAL A 263 7.74 -4.89 5.21
N PHE A 264 7.03 -5.15 4.12
CA PHE A 264 5.77 -4.50 3.83
C PHE A 264 4.63 -5.23 4.52
N GLU A 265 3.98 -4.55 5.46
CA GLU A 265 2.80 -5.09 6.13
C GLU A 265 1.60 -5.09 5.18
N ASN A 266 0.94 -6.24 5.12
CA ASN A 266 -0.30 -6.40 4.40
C ASN A 266 -1.20 -7.33 5.22
N GLU A 267 -2.51 -7.04 5.27
CA GLU A 267 -3.46 -7.55 6.27
C GLU A 267 -3.36 -9.04 6.59
N GLU A 268 -3.02 -9.87 5.59
CA GLU A 268 -2.87 -11.31 5.76
C GLU A 268 -1.42 -11.81 5.82
N ARG A 269 -0.45 -11.07 5.27
CA ARG A 269 0.93 -11.55 5.02
C ARG A 269 1.91 -10.40 4.89
N ASP A 270 3.00 -10.47 5.64
CA ASP A 270 4.11 -9.56 5.47
C ASP A 270 5.00 -10.01 4.31
N ILE A 271 5.39 -9.07 3.46
CA ILE A 271 6.10 -9.34 2.21
C ILE A 271 7.35 -8.47 2.09
N ILE A 272 8.40 -9.04 1.51
CA ILE A 272 9.63 -8.33 1.19
C ILE A 272 9.77 -8.26 -0.32
N MET A 273 10.18 -7.11 -0.87
CA MET A 273 10.58 -7.06 -2.28
C MET A 273 11.81 -7.94 -2.49
N ALA A 274 11.69 -8.97 -3.34
CA ALA A 274 12.69 -10.03 -3.48
C ALA A 274 14.10 -9.48 -3.72
N TYR A 275 14.21 -8.39 -4.48
CA TYR A 275 15.50 -7.79 -4.80
C TYR A 275 16.24 -7.18 -3.61
N GLU A 276 15.53 -6.70 -2.58
CA GLU A 276 16.18 -6.19 -1.36
C GLU A 276 16.95 -7.28 -0.62
N THR A 277 16.50 -8.54 -0.75
CA THR A 277 17.22 -9.71 -0.24
C THR A 277 18.35 -10.15 -1.18
N LEU A 278 18.16 -10.00 -2.49
CA LEU A 278 19.08 -10.51 -3.51
C LEU A 278 20.34 -9.67 -3.64
N LEU A 279 20.22 -8.33 -3.63
CA LEU A 279 21.35 -7.37 -3.63
C LEU A 279 22.37 -7.58 -2.51
N ARG A 280 22.00 -8.42 -1.54
CA ARG A 280 22.62 -8.47 -0.24
C ARG A 280 23.25 -9.82 0.08
N HIS A 281 23.17 -10.77 -0.86
CA HIS A 281 23.97 -12.00 -0.87
C HIS A 281 25.36 -11.76 -1.49
N ASP A 282 26.42 -12.46 -1.10
CA ASP A 282 27.81 -12.14 -1.52
C ASP A 282 28.25 -12.68 -2.90
N ASN A 283 27.34 -13.08 -3.80
CA ASN A 283 27.74 -13.70 -5.07
C ASN A 283 27.76 -12.71 -6.26
N GLN A 284 28.80 -11.87 -6.30
CA GLN A 284 28.99 -10.70 -7.19
C GLN A 284 28.62 -10.94 -8.68
N SER A 285 28.92 -12.10 -9.26
CA SER A 285 28.62 -12.39 -10.67
C SER A 285 27.16 -12.74 -10.96
N ALA A 286 26.44 -13.31 -9.98
CA ALA A 286 25.01 -13.56 -10.11
C ALA A 286 24.21 -12.24 -10.03
N HIS A 287 24.74 -11.24 -9.33
CA HIS A 287 24.10 -9.93 -9.18
C HIS A 287 23.96 -9.19 -10.49
N GLU A 288 24.98 -9.12 -11.35
CA GLU A 288 24.90 -8.28 -12.54
C GLU A 288 23.84 -8.75 -13.54
N SER A 289 23.75 -10.07 -13.78
CA SER A 289 22.72 -10.62 -14.66
C SER A 289 21.31 -10.46 -14.08
N LEU A 290 21.18 -10.61 -12.76
CA LEU A 290 19.89 -10.49 -12.06
C LEU A 290 19.45 -9.02 -11.98
N LYS A 291 20.39 -8.13 -11.64
CA LYS A 291 20.25 -6.66 -11.64
C LYS A 291 19.80 -6.18 -13.00
N LYS A 292 20.45 -6.60 -14.09
CA LYS A 292 20.03 -6.24 -15.46
C LYS A 292 18.65 -6.80 -15.83
N GLY A 293 18.32 -8.01 -15.37
CA GLY A 293 16.97 -8.57 -15.55
C GLY A 293 15.89 -7.78 -14.81
N ILE A 294 16.24 -7.20 -13.66
CA ILE A 294 15.34 -6.47 -12.76
C ILE A 294 15.22 -5.00 -13.15
N GLU A 295 16.30 -4.33 -13.57
CA GLU A 295 16.29 -2.98 -14.14
C GLU A 295 15.38 -2.88 -15.38
N ASN A 296 15.28 -4.00 -16.12
CA ASN A 296 14.39 -4.16 -17.26
C ASN A 296 12.99 -4.67 -16.88
N SER A 297 12.80 -5.15 -15.65
CA SER A 297 11.50 -5.62 -15.19
C SER A 297 10.70 -4.46 -14.62
N LEU A 298 9.47 -4.32 -15.11
CA LEU A 298 8.52 -3.34 -14.61
C LEU A 298 7.60 -3.94 -13.52
N THR A 299 7.96 -5.10 -12.98
CA THR A 299 7.27 -5.73 -11.85
C THR A 299 8.28 -6.18 -10.80
N HIS A 300 7.95 -5.94 -9.53
CA HIS A 300 8.80 -6.30 -8.40
C HIS A 300 8.16 -7.47 -7.66
N LYS A 301 8.75 -8.66 -7.85
CA LYS A 301 8.35 -9.88 -7.15
C LYS A 301 8.62 -9.75 -5.65
N THR A 302 7.83 -10.45 -4.86
CA THR A 302 8.01 -10.48 -3.41
C THR A 302 8.33 -11.88 -2.91
N ILE A 303 8.84 -11.94 -1.69
CA ILE A 303 9.05 -13.15 -0.90
C ILE A 303 8.32 -12.93 0.42
N ARG A 304 7.71 -13.98 0.98
CA ARG A 304 7.06 -13.84 2.29
C ARG A 304 8.10 -13.65 3.39
N TYR A 305 7.80 -12.78 4.35
CA TYR A 305 8.69 -12.53 5.47
C TYR A 305 9.03 -13.83 6.22
N GLU A 306 8.04 -14.70 6.46
CA GLU A 306 8.27 -15.94 7.20
C GLU A 306 9.14 -16.94 6.42
N GLU A 307 9.17 -16.88 5.09
CA GLU A 307 10.05 -17.70 4.26
C GLU A 307 11.51 -17.24 4.40
N ILE A 308 11.75 -15.94 4.50
CA ILE A 308 13.08 -15.38 4.77
C ILE A 308 13.55 -15.78 6.16
N ILE A 309 12.72 -15.60 7.19
CA ILE A 309 13.05 -16.00 8.56
C ILE A 309 13.36 -17.51 8.65
N LYS A 310 12.55 -18.37 8.03
CA LYS A 310 12.81 -19.83 7.99
C LYS A 310 14.09 -20.18 7.26
N LYS A 311 14.44 -19.45 6.20
CA LYS A 311 15.62 -19.72 5.37
C LYS A 311 16.92 -19.32 6.08
N TYR A 312 16.92 -18.18 6.77
CA TYR A 312 18.13 -17.66 7.41
C TYR A 312 18.26 -18.01 8.90
N GLY A 313 17.19 -18.52 9.52
CA GLY A 313 17.22 -19.15 10.85
C GLY A 313 17.84 -18.25 11.90
N ASP A 314 18.95 -18.70 12.50
CA ASP A 314 19.70 -18.01 13.56
C ASP A 314 20.57 -16.84 13.05
N ARG A 315 20.69 -16.66 11.72
CA ARG A 315 21.49 -15.58 11.10
C ARG A 315 20.68 -14.32 10.84
N GLN A 316 19.76 -13.98 11.75
CA GLN A 316 18.98 -12.74 11.66
C GLN A 316 19.87 -11.50 11.81
N ASP A 317 21.02 -11.63 12.47
CA ASP A 317 22.04 -10.59 12.59
C ASP A 317 22.58 -10.06 11.24
N LEU A 318 22.39 -10.82 10.15
CA LEU A 318 22.76 -10.40 8.79
C LEU A 318 21.87 -9.29 8.23
N PHE A 319 20.64 -9.13 8.74
CA PHE A 319 19.65 -8.21 8.20
C PHE A 319 18.99 -7.43 9.34
N LYS A 320 18.87 -6.12 9.20
CA LYS A 320 17.93 -5.32 9.98
C LYS A 320 16.61 -5.25 9.21
N PHE A 321 15.50 -5.66 9.81
CA PHE A 321 14.18 -5.64 9.15
C PHE A 321 13.39 -4.42 9.58
N VAL A 322 13.06 -3.54 8.65
CA VAL A 322 12.25 -2.35 8.93
C VAL A 322 10.83 -2.57 8.45
N ILE A 323 9.88 -2.41 9.36
CA ILE A 323 8.45 -2.58 9.09
C ILE A 323 7.89 -1.34 8.41
N CYS A 324 7.29 -1.53 7.24
CA CYS A 324 6.73 -0.48 6.41
C CYS A 324 5.29 -0.82 6.03
N SER A 325 4.30 -0.11 6.55
CA SER A 325 2.93 -0.29 6.07
C SER A 325 2.81 0.17 4.62
N ILE A 326 2.01 -0.53 3.80
CA ILE A 326 1.75 -0.13 2.41
C ILE A 326 0.91 1.16 2.42
N PRO A 327 1.45 2.30 1.94
CA PRO A 327 0.78 3.58 2.03
C PRO A 327 -0.38 3.66 1.02
N ARG A 328 -1.54 4.15 1.49
CA ARG A 328 -2.77 4.31 0.70
C ARG A 328 -3.44 5.62 1.02
N ALA A 329 -3.95 6.31 0.01
CA ALA A 329 -4.96 7.36 0.14
C ALA A 329 -6.30 6.79 -0.37
N ASP A 330 -7.42 7.34 0.08
CA ASP A 330 -8.75 6.74 -0.15
C ASP A 330 -9.06 6.42 -1.61
N ARG A 331 -8.56 7.27 -2.53
CA ARG A 331 -8.76 7.14 -3.97
C ARG A 331 -7.46 7.22 -4.79
N ALA A 332 -6.32 6.94 -4.16
CA ALA A 332 -5.04 6.90 -4.87
C ALA A 332 -4.03 5.96 -4.20
N ALA A 333 -3.27 5.24 -5.03
CA ALA A 333 -2.13 4.46 -4.58
C ALA A 333 -0.94 5.41 -4.38
N ILE A 334 -0.25 5.28 -3.25
CA ILE A 334 0.89 6.14 -2.93
C ILE A 334 2.17 5.49 -3.48
N PRO A 335 3.02 6.22 -4.23
CA PRO A 335 4.26 5.68 -4.75
C PRO A 335 5.18 5.16 -3.65
N ILE A 336 5.66 3.93 -3.80
CA ILE A 336 6.65 3.32 -2.90
C ILE A 336 8.01 3.36 -3.58
N PRO A 337 9.04 3.95 -2.97
CA PRO A 337 10.37 3.96 -3.55
C PRO A 337 10.92 2.56 -3.74
N THR A 338 11.73 2.38 -4.76
CA THR A 338 12.43 1.14 -5.05
C THR A 338 13.94 1.37 -5.04
N VAL A 339 14.67 0.32 -4.72
CA VAL A 339 16.13 0.17 -4.79
C VAL A 339 16.86 0.69 -6.05
N ASN A 340 16.17 0.94 -7.17
CA ASN A 340 16.77 1.42 -8.41
C ASN A 340 16.42 2.90 -8.69
N GLY A 341 15.94 3.62 -7.68
CA GLY A 341 15.55 5.03 -7.78
C GLY A 341 14.25 5.29 -8.54
N ARG A 342 13.45 4.24 -8.78
CA ARG A 342 12.09 4.36 -9.32
C ARG A 342 11.05 4.21 -8.21
N TYR A 343 9.79 4.26 -8.61
CA TYR A 343 8.65 4.03 -7.73
C TYR A 343 7.80 2.88 -8.24
N CYS A 344 7.10 2.23 -7.33
CA CYS A 344 6.10 1.22 -7.66
C CYS A 344 4.81 1.42 -6.84
N TYR A 345 3.73 0.82 -7.31
CA TYR A 345 2.49 0.66 -6.55
C TYR A 345 2.27 -0.80 -6.19
N PHE A 346 1.53 -1.04 -5.12
CA PHE A 346 1.07 -2.39 -4.82
C PHE A 346 0.05 -2.82 -5.89
N ALA A 347 0.25 -4.02 -6.47
CA ALA A 347 -0.47 -4.42 -7.68
C ALA A 347 -2.00 -4.45 -7.48
N SER A 348 -2.46 -4.85 -6.30
CA SER A 348 -3.90 -4.89 -6.01
C SER A 348 -4.53 -3.51 -5.92
N ASP A 349 -3.83 -2.52 -5.35
CA ASP A 349 -4.35 -1.16 -5.22
C ASP A 349 -4.58 -0.55 -6.61
N VAL A 350 -3.67 -0.82 -7.55
CA VAL A 350 -3.84 -0.43 -8.97
C VAL A 350 -5.09 -1.05 -9.59
N VAL A 351 -5.30 -2.36 -9.39
CA VAL A 351 -6.47 -3.07 -9.96
C VAL A 351 -7.76 -2.53 -9.38
N ILE A 352 -7.82 -2.31 -8.07
CA ILE A 352 -9.00 -1.77 -7.40
C ILE A 352 -9.31 -0.37 -7.93
N LEU A 353 -8.33 0.52 -7.96
CA LEU A 353 -8.52 1.90 -8.44
C LEU A 353 -9.01 1.93 -9.88
N ILE A 354 -8.47 1.09 -10.77
CA ILE A 354 -8.91 1.04 -12.17
C ILE A 354 -10.34 0.51 -12.30
N LEU A 355 -10.72 -0.49 -11.49
CA LEU A 355 -12.10 -0.95 -11.46
C LEU A 355 -13.05 0.14 -10.92
N GLN A 356 -12.64 0.87 -9.89
CA GLN A 356 -13.41 2.00 -9.36
C GLN A 356 -13.55 3.13 -10.39
N ASP A 357 -12.48 3.48 -11.10
CA ASP A 357 -12.50 4.47 -12.18
C ASP A 357 -13.47 4.04 -13.29
N LEU A 358 -13.42 2.76 -13.71
CA LEU A 358 -14.34 2.21 -14.71
C LEU A 358 -15.81 2.29 -14.28
N ILE A 359 -16.06 2.02 -13.00
CA ILE A 359 -17.41 2.01 -12.46
C ILE A 359 -17.94 3.44 -12.35
N THR A 360 -17.21 4.34 -11.70
CA THR A 360 -17.77 5.63 -11.27
C THR A 360 -17.26 6.83 -12.08
N MET A 361 -15.99 6.82 -12.50
CA MET A 361 -15.38 7.95 -13.23
C MET A 361 -15.69 7.90 -14.72
N THR A 362 -15.65 6.72 -15.33
CA THR A 362 -16.00 6.57 -16.75
C THR A 362 -17.47 6.22 -16.92
N GLY A 363 -18.16 5.80 -15.85
CA GLY A 363 -19.55 5.35 -15.91
C GLY A 363 -19.76 4.19 -16.89
N LEU A 364 -18.74 3.34 -17.11
CA LEU A 364 -18.68 2.42 -18.25
C LEU A 364 -19.97 1.60 -18.37
N PHE A 365 -20.41 1.03 -17.25
CA PHE A 365 -21.56 0.11 -17.20
C PHE A 365 -22.92 0.78 -17.43
N GLN A 366 -23.01 2.11 -17.46
CA GLN A 366 -24.22 2.82 -17.91
C GLN A 366 -24.42 2.73 -19.44
N HIS A 367 -23.38 2.33 -20.17
CA HIS A 367 -23.34 2.28 -21.63
C HIS A 367 -23.16 0.87 -22.18
N VAL A 368 -23.14 -0.14 -21.32
CA VAL A 368 -22.98 -1.54 -21.73
C VAL A 368 -24.33 -2.24 -21.74
N ASP A 369 -24.56 -3.03 -22.78
CA ASP A 369 -25.72 -3.90 -22.94
C ASP A 369 -25.25 -5.29 -23.41
N SER A 370 -26.20 -6.21 -23.57
CA SER A 370 -25.88 -7.58 -24.02
C SER A 370 -25.14 -7.68 -25.37
N VAL A 371 -25.22 -6.66 -26.23
CA VAL A 371 -24.63 -6.66 -27.57
C VAL A 371 -23.16 -6.25 -27.49
N ASN A 372 -22.83 -5.21 -26.72
CA ASN A 372 -21.50 -4.63 -26.68
C ASN A 372 -20.64 -5.13 -25.49
N TRP A 373 -21.24 -5.90 -24.57
CA TRP A 373 -20.57 -6.59 -23.46
C TRP A 373 -19.34 -7.41 -23.87
N PRO A 374 -19.34 -8.18 -24.98
CA PRO A 374 -18.15 -8.91 -25.43
C PRO A 374 -16.93 -8.02 -25.73
N THR A 375 -17.15 -6.79 -26.22
CA THR A 375 -16.08 -5.81 -26.48
C THR A 375 -15.47 -5.33 -25.17
N VAL A 376 -16.32 -4.95 -24.20
CA VAL A 376 -15.87 -4.53 -22.86
C VAL A 376 -15.07 -5.64 -22.19
N HIS A 377 -15.54 -6.87 -22.31
CA HIS A 377 -14.81 -8.04 -21.83
C HIS A 377 -13.43 -8.20 -22.44
N GLN A 378 -13.29 -8.01 -23.76
CA GLN A 378 -12.01 -8.09 -24.41
C GLN A 378 -11.05 -7.02 -23.88
N ILE A 379 -11.51 -5.78 -23.75
CA ILE A 379 -10.73 -4.65 -23.22
C ILE A 379 -10.22 -4.97 -21.80
N ILE A 380 -11.11 -5.40 -20.91
CA ILE A 380 -10.75 -5.74 -19.52
C ILE A 380 -9.80 -6.94 -19.48
N ASN A 381 -10.02 -7.95 -20.33
CA ASN A 381 -9.17 -9.14 -20.38
C ASN A 381 -7.75 -8.82 -20.84
N ASP A 382 -7.60 -8.05 -21.92
CA ASP A 382 -6.31 -7.62 -22.44
C ASP A 382 -5.57 -6.77 -21.42
N PHE A 383 -6.29 -5.88 -20.73
CA PHE A 383 -5.75 -5.11 -19.62
C PHE A 383 -5.17 -5.99 -18.49
N GLY A 384 -5.91 -7.00 -18.01
CA GLY A 384 -5.38 -7.85 -16.94
C GLY A 384 -4.29 -8.83 -17.36
N LYS A 385 -4.20 -9.20 -18.66
CA LYS A 385 -3.02 -9.93 -19.18
C LYS A 385 -1.78 -9.05 -19.07
N ASP A 386 -1.89 -7.78 -19.45
CA ASP A 386 -0.77 -6.85 -19.39
C ASP A 386 -0.34 -6.56 -17.93
N LEU A 387 -1.27 -6.60 -16.97
CA LEU A 387 -0.96 -6.50 -15.53
C LEU A 387 -0.43 -7.80 -14.89
N TYR A 388 -0.33 -8.92 -15.64
CA TYR A 388 0.04 -10.24 -15.12
C TYR A 388 -0.90 -10.81 -14.03
N ILE A 389 -2.15 -10.32 -13.97
CA ILE A 389 -3.17 -10.74 -12.98
C ILE A 389 -3.44 -12.25 -13.04
N THR A 390 -3.22 -12.88 -14.20
CA THR A 390 -3.63 -14.25 -14.47
C THR A 390 -2.68 -15.34 -13.96
N ASN A 391 -1.44 -15.02 -13.57
CA ASN A 391 -0.40 -16.02 -13.32
C ASN A 391 0.32 -15.93 -11.96
N GLU A 392 0.13 -14.86 -11.18
CA GLU A 392 0.88 -14.64 -9.95
C GLU A 392 0.07 -15.04 -8.71
N SER A 393 0.62 -15.98 -7.92
CA SER A 393 0.02 -16.47 -6.67
C SER A 393 0.54 -15.78 -5.41
N VAL A 394 1.46 -14.83 -5.58
CA VAL A 394 2.15 -14.10 -4.51
C VAL A 394 1.92 -12.60 -4.73
N PRO A 395 1.80 -11.81 -3.65
CA PRO A 395 1.77 -10.36 -3.75
C PRO A 395 2.93 -9.79 -4.59
N PHE A 396 2.72 -8.72 -5.35
CA PHE A 396 3.81 -8.04 -6.05
C PHE A 396 3.54 -6.54 -6.20
N PHE A 397 4.58 -5.81 -6.59
CA PHE A 397 4.49 -4.39 -6.91
C PHE A 397 4.72 -4.15 -8.41
N ILE A 398 4.19 -3.05 -8.93
CA ILE A 398 4.29 -2.68 -10.35
C ILE A 398 4.93 -1.30 -10.46
N ASP A 399 5.95 -1.18 -11.30
CA ASP A 399 6.64 0.08 -11.58
C ASP A 399 5.64 1.13 -12.11
N THR A 400 5.71 2.37 -11.63
CA THR A 400 4.76 3.41 -12.01
C THR A 400 4.80 3.71 -13.51
N LEU A 401 5.95 3.55 -14.19
CA LEU A 401 6.06 3.73 -15.64
C LEU A 401 5.18 2.74 -16.42
N LYS A 402 5.07 1.50 -15.93
CA LYS A 402 4.17 0.51 -16.54
C LYS A 402 2.72 0.92 -16.33
N ILE A 403 2.38 1.42 -15.16
CA ILE A 403 1.01 1.88 -14.88
C ILE A 403 0.64 3.07 -15.77
N ASP A 404 1.56 4.00 -16.01
CA ASP A 404 1.32 5.14 -16.89
C ASP A 404 1.11 4.71 -18.36
N ASP A 405 1.90 3.75 -18.85
CA ASP A 405 1.71 3.15 -20.18
C ASP A 405 0.37 2.40 -20.28
N LEU A 406 0.04 1.61 -19.24
CA LEU A 406 -1.20 0.86 -19.20
C LEU A 406 -2.43 1.77 -19.14
N ARG A 407 -2.43 2.80 -18.29
CA ARG A 407 -3.51 3.80 -18.23
C ARG A 407 -3.69 4.48 -19.58
N ARG A 408 -2.60 4.84 -20.27
CA ARG A 408 -2.65 5.46 -21.60
C ARG A 408 -3.29 4.53 -22.64
N LYS A 409 -2.85 3.28 -22.71
CA LYS A 409 -3.43 2.27 -23.63
C LYS A 409 -4.89 2.00 -23.30
N PHE A 410 -5.18 1.80 -22.02
CA PHE A 410 -6.52 1.52 -21.54
C PHE A 410 -7.49 2.66 -21.87
N ASN A 411 -7.13 3.91 -21.56
CA ASN A 411 -7.92 5.09 -21.89
C ASN A 411 -8.08 5.25 -23.41
N PHE A 412 -7.04 4.97 -24.20
CA PHE A 412 -7.15 4.99 -25.66
C PHE A 412 -8.23 4.01 -26.15
N TYR A 413 -8.22 2.77 -25.70
CA TYR A 413 -9.25 1.80 -26.08
C TYR A 413 -10.63 2.20 -25.56
N LEU A 414 -10.71 2.60 -24.30
CA LEU A 414 -11.98 2.94 -23.67
C LEU A 414 -12.69 4.10 -24.40
N TYR A 415 -12.01 5.24 -24.60
CA TYR A 415 -12.64 6.41 -25.19
C TYR A 415 -12.66 6.38 -26.72
N ASN A 416 -11.63 5.87 -27.39
CA ASN A 416 -11.59 5.95 -28.86
C ASN A 416 -12.27 4.76 -29.55
N VAL A 417 -12.46 3.64 -28.84
CA VAL A 417 -13.07 2.43 -29.43
C VAL A 417 -14.47 2.18 -28.88
N PHE A 418 -14.72 2.42 -27.59
CA PHE A 418 -15.99 2.06 -26.95
C PHE A 418 -16.91 3.26 -26.67
N LEU A 419 -16.51 4.16 -25.76
CA LEU A 419 -17.40 5.25 -25.30
C LEU A 419 -17.54 6.36 -26.34
N GLY A 420 -16.45 6.79 -26.98
CA GLY A 420 -16.41 8.08 -27.68
C GLY A 420 -16.10 9.23 -26.71
N PRO A 421 -15.76 10.43 -27.23
CA PRO A 421 -15.29 11.55 -26.41
C PRO A 421 -16.37 12.27 -25.58
N ASP A 422 -17.64 12.20 -26.00
CA ASP A 422 -18.72 13.07 -25.45
C ASP A 422 -19.87 12.27 -24.80
N MET A 423 -19.62 11.04 -24.33
CA MET A 423 -20.68 10.24 -23.71
C MET A 423 -21.13 10.85 -22.37
N PRO A 424 -22.40 11.25 -22.24
CA PRO A 424 -22.90 11.80 -20.99
C PRO A 424 -23.08 10.66 -19.97
N ILE A 425 -22.43 10.81 -18.81
CA ILE A 425 -22.64 9.94 -17.65
C ILE A 425 -23.81 10.51 -16.84
N LYS A 426 -24.78 9.67 -16.46
CA LYS A 426 -25.87 10.08 -15.58
C LYS A 426 -25.35 10.19 -14.15
N GLY A 427 -25.21 11.44 -13.66
CA GLY A 427 -24.88 11.72 -12.27
C GLY A 427 -26.07 11.48 -11.35
N LEU A 428 -25.82 11.24 -10.06
CA LEU A 428 -26.88 11.12 -9.05
C LEU A 428 -27.58 12.46 -8.78
N SER A 429 -26.89 13.57 -9.01
CA SER A 429 -27.39 14.95 -8.89
C SER A 429 -28.48 15.33 -9.89
N ASP A 430 -28.60 14.59 -10.98
CA ASP A 430 -29.59 14.85 -12.04
C ASP A 430 -30.98 14.28 -11.66
N LYS A 431 -31.07 13.59 -10.52
CA LYS A 431 -32.34 13.30 -9.82
C LYS A 431 -32.71 14.53 -8.97
N PRO A 432 -33.95 15.06 -9.07
CA PRO A 432 -34.38 16.16 -8.22
C PRO A 432 -34.26 15.78 -6.74
N VAL A 433 -33.42 16.53 -6.02
CA VAL A 433 -33.26 16.63 -4.54
C VAL A 433 -33.60 15.33 -3.79
N PHE A 434 -32.58 14.52 -3.51
CA PHE A 434 -32.53 13.38 -2.56
C PHE A 434 -33.78 13.20 -1.67
N GLU A 435 -34.84 12.62 -2.24
CA GLU A 435 -35.73 11.78 -1.46
C GLU A 435 -34.97 10.49 -1.14
N PRO A 436 -35.17 9.87 0.05
CA PRO A 436 -34.73 8.51 0.33
C PRO A 436 -34.93 7.60 -0.87
N CYS A 437 -33.84 7.21 -1.53
CA CYS A 437 -33.90 6.32 -2.68
C CYS A 437 -33.16 5.02 -2.39
N THR A 438 -33.67 3.94 -2.95
CA THR A 438 -33.12 2.60 -2.77
C THR A 438 -32.04 2.32 -3.82
N CYS A 439 -31.17 1.34 -3.54
CA CYS A 439 -30.19 0.86 -4.54
C CYS A 439 -30.85 0.49 -5.87
N GLU A 440 -32.02 -0.17 -5.84
CA GLU A 440 -32.74 -0.61 -7.04
C GLU A 440 -33.17 0.57 -7.93
N GLU A 441 -33.65 1.66 -7.32
CA GLU A 441 -34.03 2.86 -8.05
C GLU A 441 -32.84 3.55 -8.69
N ILE A 442 -31.68 3.56 -8.03
CA ILE A 442 -30.45 4.12 -8.61
C ILE A 442 -29.94 3.25 -9.76
N ILE A 443 -29.92 1.93 -9.59
CA ILE A 443 -29.53 0.95 -10.62
C ILE A 443 -30.35 1.18 -11.89
N LYS A 444 -31.67 1.28 -11.75
CA LYS A 444 -32.59 1.52 -12.87
C LYS A 444 -32.40 2.91 -13.49
N TYR A 445 -32.20 3.95 -12.68
CA TYR A 445 -31.99 5.31 -13.16
C TYR A 445 -30.72 5.43 -14.02
N GLN A 446 -29.62 4.87 -13.53
CA GLN A 446 -28.33 4.85 -14.23
C GLN A 446 -28.30 3.85 -15.41
N GLY A 447 -29.32 3.01 -15.56
CA GLY A 447 -29.41 2.02 -16.65
C GLY A 447 -28.46 0.83 -16.47
N LEU A 448 -28.01 0.58 -15.23
CA LEU A 448 -27.04 -0.47 -14.92
C LEU A 448 -27.63 -1.88 -15.07
N ASP A 449 -28.97 -2.00 -15.05
CA ASP A 449 -29.71 -3.25 -15.27
C ASP A 449 -29.53 -3.81 -16.69
N SER A 450 -29.19 -2.96 -17.67
CA SER A 450 -28.87 -3.39 -19.03
C SER A 450 -27.53 -4.13 -19.11
N ALA A 451 -26.55 -3.67 -18.34
CA ALA A 451 -25.22 -4.25 -18.21
C ALA A 451 -25.21 -5.47 -17.26
N MET A 452 -25.85 -5.31 -16.10
CA MET A 452 -25.85 -6.28 -15.00
C MET A 452 -27.28 -6.50 -14.47
N PRO A 453 -28.09 -7.36 -15.13
CA PRO A 453 -29.50 -7.53 -14.77
C PRO A 453 -29.78 -8.03 -13.36
N ASP A 454 -28.82 -8.71 -12.73
CA ASP A 454 -28.91 -9.23 -11.35
C ASP A 454 -28.15 -8.37 -10.34
N LEU A 455 -27.83 -7.11 -10.67
CA LEU A 455 -27.04 -6.24 -9.79
C LEU A 455 -27.70 -6.04 -8.42
N ALA A 456 -29.04 -6.00 -8.36
CA ALA A 456 -29.80 -5.90 -7.12
C ALA A 456 -29.59 -7.13 -6.19
N ASP A 457 -29.25 -8.30 -6.74
CA ASP A 457 -28.98 -9.51 -5.94
C ASP A 457 -27.63 -9.43 -5.19
N TYR A 458 -26.76 -8.50 -5.59
CA TYR A 458 -25.50 -8.21 -4.90
C TYR A 458 -25.66 -7.15 -3.81
N ASN A 459 -26.88 -6.70 -3.52
CA ASN A 459 -27.16 -5.83 -2.38
C ASN A 459 -26.63 -6.49 -1.10
N LEU A 460 -25.65 -5.84 -0.47
CA LEU A 460 -25.05 -6.34 0.75
C LEU A 460 -26.13 -6.46 1.85
N PRO A 461 -26.20 -7.56 2.62
CA PRO A 461 -27.15 -7.74 3.73
C PRO A 461 -27.07 -6.70 4.86
N LYS A 462 -26.16 -5.72 4.77
CA LYS A 462 -25.96 -4.63 5.73
C LYS A 462 -26.48 -3.27 5.25
N LEU A 463 -26.99 -3.19 4.03
CA LEU A 463 -27.37 -1.94 3.39
C LEU A 463 -28.90 -1.89 3.22
N GLU A 464 -29.62 -1.83 4.34
CA GLU A 464 -30.95 -1.20 4.38
C GLU A 464 -30.75 0.31 4.17
N LEU A 465 -30.27 0.70 2.98
CA LEU A 465 -29.84 2.06 2.70
C LEU A 465 -31.00 2.88 2.17
N VAL A 466 -31.62 3.63 3.07
CA VAL A 466 -31.93 5.01 2.73
C VAL A 466 -30.59 5.74 2.70
N PHE A 467 -30.16 6.20 1.53
CA PHE A 467 -28.92 6.98 1.43
C PHE A 467 -29.10 8.34 2.09
N GLU A 468 -28.31 8.60 3.14
CA GLU A 468 -28.30 9.88 3.85
C GLU A 468 -27.51 10.96 3.09
N THR A 469 -26.54 10.56 2.26
CA THR A 469 -25.70 11.47 1.47
C THR A 469 -25.41 10.95 0.07
N GLU A 470 -25.03 11.86 -0.84
CA GLU A 470 -24.61 11.52 -2.21
C GLU A 470 -23.33 10.67 -2.24
N ALA A 471 -22.39 10.92 -1.32
CA ALA A 471 -21.17 10.12 -1.19
C ALA A 471 -21.50 8.66 -0.88
N CYS A 472 -22.37 8.42 0.12
CA CYS A 472 -22.80 7.07 0.50
C CYS A 472 -23.49 6.36 -0.67
N ALA A 473 -24.27 7.08 -1.49
CA ALA A 473 -24.93 6.52 -2.66
C ALA A 473 -23.92 6.08 -3.73
N TYR A 474 -22.98 6.94 -4.13
CA TYR A 474 -21.95 6.56 -5.10
C TYR A 474 -21.08 5.40 -4.59
N GLN A 475 -20.61 5.47 -3.34
CA GLN A 475 -19.78 4.41 -2.76
C GLN A 475 -20.52 3.07 -2.75
N SER A 476 -21.78 3.05 -2.34
CA SER A 476 -22.53 1.79 -2.26
C SER A 476 -22.79 1.20 -3.63
N ILE A 477 -23.14 2.03 -4.62
CA ILE A 477 -23.32 1.59 -6.00
C ILE A 477 -22.00 1.10 -6.61
N GLU A 478 -20.88 1.75 -6.29
CA GLU A 478 -19.56 1.29 -6.69
C GLU A 478 -19.22 -0.08 -6.07
N ILE A 479 -19.47 -0.26 -4.78
CA ILE A 479 -19.24 -1.51 -4.04
C ILE A 479 -20.10 -2.64 -4.61
N VAL A 480 -21.38 -2.38 -4.90
CA VAL A 480 -22.30 -3.37 -5.46
C VAL A 480 -21.85 -3.79 -6.86
N GLN A 481 -21.49 -2.84 -7.72
CA GLN A 481 -20.93 -3.14 -9.05
C GLN A 481 -19.59 -3.88 -8.97
N LEU A 482 -18.68 -3.47 -8.08
CA LEU A 482 -17.41 -4.14 -7.87
C LEU A 482 -17.63 -5.60 -7.43
N ASN A 483 -18.56 -5.84 -6.50
CA ASN A 483 -18.92 -7.19 -6.07
C ASN A 483 -19.48 -8.04 -7.22
N ALA A 484 -20.39 -7.49 -8.02
CA ALA A 484 -20.97 -8.18 -9.18
C ALA A 484 -19.89 -8.53 -10.22
N LEU A 485 -19.02 -7.56 -10.54
CA LEU A 485 -17.89 -7.75 -11.45
C LEU A 485 -16.98 -8.88 -11.00
N LEU A 486 -16.47 -8.78 -9.76
CA LEU A 486 -15.53 -9.73 -9.20
C LEU A 486 -16.13 -11.14 -9.04
N SER A 487 -17.44 -11.24 -8.80
CA SER A 487 -18.11 -12.50 -8.46
C SER A 487 -18.73 -13.24 -9.63
N LYS A 488 -19.07 -12.57 -10.73
CA LYS A 488 -19.84 -13.20 -11.83
C LYS A 488 -19.37 -12.76 -13.19
N TYR A 489 -19.34 -11.46 -13.42
CA TYR A 489 -19.22 -10.95 -14.77
C TYR A 489 -17.83 -11.15 -15.37
N LEU A 490 -16.80 -11.06 -14.53
CA LEU A 490 -15.42 -11.28 -14.96
C LEU A 490 -15.04 -12.77 -15.01
N GLU A 491 -15.65 -13.61 -14.16
CA GLU A 491 -15.41 -15.07 -14.15
C GLU A 491 -15.92 -15.77 -15.43
N LYS A 492 -17.05 -15.30 -16.00
CA LYS A 492 -17.71 -15.96 -17.14
C LYS A 492 -16.94 -15.93 -18.47
N VAL A 493 -15.90 -15.11 -18.59
CA VAL A 493 -15.28 -14.79 -19.89
C VAL A 493 -13.77 -14.97 -19.95
N GLY A 494 -13.23 -15.79 -19.05
CA GLY A 494 -11.82 -16.15 -19.10
C GLY A 494 -10.86 -15.08 -18.60
N TRP A 495 -11.37 -13.96 -18.04
CA TRP A 495 -10.56 -13.14 -17.15
C TRP A 495 -10.40 -13.92 -15.86
N ALA A 496 -9.32 -14.70 -15.82
CA ALA A 496 -9.42 -16.01 -15.20
C ALA A 496 -9.76 -15.97 -13.72
N LYS A 497 -9.54 -14.85 -12.98
CA LYS A 497 -9.72 -14.82 -11.54
C LYS A 497 -9.42 -13.45 -10.83
N PRO A 498 -10.03 -12.29 -11.14
CA PRO A 498 -9.76 -11.03 -10.42
C PRO A 498 -10.00 -11.12 -8.91
N ALA A 499 -11.10 -11.77 -8.49
CA ALA A 499 -11.37 -12.03 -7.07
C ALA A 499 -10.30 -12.93 -6.42
N PHE A 500 -9.77 -13.91 -7.16
CA PHE A 500 -8.67 -14.74 -6.70
C PHE A 500 -7.32 -14.03 -6.75
N PHE A 501 -7.11 -13.11 -7.69
CA PHE A 501 -5.97 -12.22 -7.68
C PHE A 501 -6.00 -11.40 -6.40
N LEU A 502 -7.07 -10.65 -6.13
CA LEU A 502 -7.21 -9.89 -4.88
C LEU A 502 -7.06 -10.77 -3.62
N HIS A 503 -7.57 -12.00 -3.66
CA HIS A 503 -7.35 -12.98 -2.58
C HIS A 503 -5.89 -13.42 -2.43
N THR A 504 -5.20 -13.74 -3.54
CA THR A 504 -3.79 -14.16 -3.52
C THR A 504 -2.84 -13.02 -3.16
N GLN A 505 -3.22 -11.79 -3.50
CA GLN A 505 -2.56 -10.56 -3.06
C GLN A 505 -2.86 -10.24 -1.57
N GLY A 506 -3.82 -10.93 -0.94
CA GLY A 506 -4.11 -10.78 0.49
C GLY A 506 -4.96 -9.55 0.86
N VAL A 507 -5.62 -8.91 -0.10
CA VAL A 507 -6.40 -7.66 0.13
C VAL A 507 -7.92 -7.87 0.13
N CYS A 508 -8.37 -9.10 -0.08
CA CYS A 508 -9.81 -9.37 -0.22
C CYS A 508 -10.64 -9.16 1.05
N LYS A 509 -10.01 -8.87 2.20
CA LYS A 509 -10.65 -8.53 3.47
C LYS A 509 -10.78 -7.01 3.68
N GLY A 510 -9.79 -6.23 3.25
CA GLY A 510 -9.79 -4.77 3.30
C GLY A 510 -10.71 -4.09 2.28
N ILE A 511 -11.25 -4.83 1.32
CA ILE A 511 -12.25 -4.33 0.38
C ILE A 511 -13.64 -4.74 0.90
N PRO A 512 -14.68 -3.90 0.78
CA PRO A 512 -16.06 -4.24 1.11
C PRO A 512 -16.68 -5.26 0.12
N MET A 513 -16.02 -6.41 -0.04
CA MET A 513 -16.42 -7.50 -0.91
C MET A 513 -16.58 -8.81 -0.16
N THR A 514 -17.50 -9.66 -0.61
CA THR A 514 -17.61 -11.02 -0.09
C THR A 514 -16.66 -11.95 -0.84
N CYS A 515 -15.46 -12.16 -0.28
CA CYS A 515 -14.50 -13.09 -0.88
C CYS A 515 -14.98 -14.55 -0.75
N ARG A 516 -15.48 -15.12 -1.85
CA ARG A 516 -15.96 -16.52 -1.91
C ARG A 516 -14.89 -17.54 -1.49
N ILE A 517 -13.61 -17.23 -1.71
CA ILE A 517 -12.50 -18.11 -1.33
C ILE A 517 -12.34 -18.13 0.20
N CYS A 518 -12.38 -16.96 0.84
CA CYS A 518 -12.35 -16.85 2.31
C CYS A 518 -13.57 -17.54 2.94
N VAL A 519 -14.78 -17.25 2.45
CA VAL A 519 -16.01 -17.89 2.95
C VAL A 519 -15.93 -19.41 2.82
N LYS A 520 -15.46 -19.93 1.67
CA LYS A 520 -15.27 -21.37 1.49
C LYS A 520 -14.24 -21.94 2.47
N LYS A 521 -13.12 -21.25 2.70
CA LYS A 521 -12.09 -21.66 3.65
C LYS A 521 -12.63 -21.70 5.09
N GLU A 522 -13.37 -20.68 5.50
CA GLU A 522 -14.02 -20.61 6.82
C GLU A 522 -15.04 -21.71 7.01
N ASN A 523 -15.89 -21.96 6.01
CA ASN A 523 -16.87 -23.05 6.05
C ASN A 523 -16.18 -24.43 6.14
N LEU A 524 -15.09 -24.64 5.41
CA LEU A 524 -14.28 -25.85 5.51
C LEU A 524 -13.61 -25.99 6.89
N GLN A 525 -13.13 -24.89 7.47
CA GLN A 525 -12.56 -24.89 8.83
C GLN A 525 -13.62 -25.22 9.88
N LYS A 526 -14.81 -24.62 9.81
CA LYS A 526 -15.95 -24.93 10.68
C LYS A 526 -16.34 -26.41 10.59
N ALA A 527 -16.50 -26.93 9.36
CA ALA A 527 -16.79 -28.34 9.14
C ALA A 527 -15.69 -29.28 9.68
N ALA A 528 -14.41 -28.88 9.58
CA ALA A 528 -13.30 -29.65 10.13
C ALA A 528 -13.29 -29.66 11.68
N VAL A 529 -13.64 -28.54 12.32
CA VAL A 529 -13.79 -28.45 13.78
C VAL A 529 -14.94 -29.35 14.24
N GLU A 530 -16.12 -29.24 13.61
CA GLU A 530 -17.27 -30.09 13.92
C GLU A 530 -16.96 -31.58 13.77
N LEU A 531 -16.18 -31.95 12.74
CA LEU A 531 -15.76 -33.34 12.54
C LEU A 531 -14.80 -33.82 13.64
N ARG A 532 -13.86 -32.97 14.09
CA ARG A 532 -12.96 -33.28 15.20
C ARG A 532 -13.72 -33.48 16.52
N GLU A 533 -14.70 -32.63 16.80
CA GLU A 533 -15.56 -32.76 17.97
C GLU A 533 -16.39 -34.05 17.94
N LYS A 534 -17.00 -34.38 16.79
CA LYS A 534 -17.70 -35.66 16.60
C LYS A 534 -16.77 -36.86 16.82
N PHE A 535 -15.55 -36.80 16.28
CA PHE A 535 -14.57 -37.88 16.47
C PHE A 535 -14.13 -38.00 17.95
N ALA A 536 -13.90 -36.87 18.63
CA ALA A 536 -13.57 -36.85 20.05
C ALA A 536 -14.68 -37.47 20.91
N ASN A 537 -15.95 -37.18 20.60
CA ASN A 537 -17.10 -37.79 21.28
C ASN A 537 -17.17 -39.30 21.05
N VAL A 538 -16.97 -39.78 19.81
CA VAL A 538 -16.93 -41.22 19.51
C VAL A 538 -15.80 -41.92 20.26
N VAL A 539 -14.61 -41.30 20.34
CA VAL A 539 -13.48 -41.84 21.11
C VAL A 539 -13.82 -41.90 22.60
N LEU A 540 -14.50 -40.88 23.15
CA LEU A 540 -14.93 -40.85 24.54
C LEU A 540 -15.99 -41.92 24.83
N GLU A 541 -16.97 -42.10 23.96
CA GLU A 541 -17.98 -43.17 24.07
C GLU A 541 -17.35 -44.56 23.99
N HIS A 542 -16.40 -44.77 23.07
CA HIS A 542 -15.68 -46.04 22.99
C HIS A 542 -14.85 -46.31 24.25
N LYS A 543 -14.23 -45.27 24.83
CA LYS A 543 -13.52 -45.38 26.09
C LYS A 543 -14.46 -45.78 27.24
N LYS A 544 -15.63 -45.13 27.36
CA LYS A 544 -16.65 -45.49 28.35
C LYS A 544 -17.15 -46.91 28.17
N ALA A 545 -17.50 -47.31 26.95
CA ALA A 545 -17.95 -48.68 26.65
C ALA A 545 -16.88 -49.73 26.97
N LYS A 546 -15.61 -49.40 26.74
CA LYS A 546 -14.48 -50.27 27.12
C LYS A 546 -14.35 -50.38 28.64
N GLU A 547 -14.40 -49.27 29.37
CA GLU A 547 -14.37 -49.26 30.85
C GLU A 547 -15.56 -50.03 31.46
N GLU A 548 -16.76 -49.89 30.89
CA GLU A 548 -17.95 -50.66 31.28
C GLU A 548 -17.79 -52.15 30.98
N ALA A 549 -17.25 -52.51 29.82
CA ALA A 549 -16.98 -53.90 29.45
C ALA A 549 -15.92 -54.53 30.38
N GLU A 550 -14.87 -53.79 30.74
CA GLU A 550 -13.86 -54.21 31.71
C GLU A 550 -14.46 -54.39 33.11
N ARG A 551 -15.33 -53.47 33.55
CA ARG A 551 -16.04 -53.59 34.83
C ARG A 551 -16.98 -54.81 34.86
N ALA A 552 -17.76 -55.02 33.80
CA ALA A 552 -18.65 -56.18 33.68
C ALA A 552 -17.87 -57.50 33.61
N ALA A 553 -16.69 -57.51 32.99
CA ALA A 553 -15.82 -58.68 32.97
C ALA A 553 -15.26 -58.99 34.37
N ALA A 554 -14.85 -57.96 35.12
CA ALA A 554 -14.38 -58.11 36.50
C ALA A 554 -15.48 -58.65 37.43
N GLU A 555 -16.70 -58.12 37.34
CA GLU A 555 -17.85 -58.59 38.13
C GLU A 555 -18.20 -60.06 37.82
N ARG A 556 -18.18 -60.45 36.54
CA ARG A 556 -18.38 -61.84 36.14
C ARG A 556 -17.28 -62.77 36.68
N ALA A 557 -16.03 -62.31 36.71
CA ALA A 557 -14.93 -63.07 37.28
C ALA A 557 -15.11 -63.28 38.80
N GLU A 558 -15.53 -62.24 39.53
CA GLU A 558 -15.83 -62.33 40.96
C GLU A 558 -16.99 -63.29 41.25
N ILE A 559 -18.06 -63.23 40.46
CA ILE A 559 -19.19 -64.18 40.57
C ILE A 559 -18.71 -65.61 40.31
N ALA A 560 -17.89 -65.83 39.27
CA ALA A 560 -17.35 -67.15 38.96
C ALA A 560 -16.48 -67.68 40.11
N GLU A 561 -15.65 -66.83 40.71
CA GLU A 561 -14.82 -67.18 41.87
C GLU A 561 -15.67 -67.55 43.09
N LYS A 562 -16.73 -66.78 43.39
CA LYS A 562 -17.70 -67.11 44.46
C LYS A 562 -18.43 -68.43 44.21
N VAL A 563 -18.80 -68.72 42.96
CA VAL A 563 -19.44 -70.00 42.59
C VAL A 563 -18.47 -71.16 42.76
N VAL A 564 -17.21 -71.01 42.36
CA VAL A 564 -16.17 -72.03 42.58
C VAL A 564 -15.92 -72.24 44.08
N GLN A 565 -15.88 -71.17 44.87
CA GLN A 565 -15.71 -71.25 46.32
C GLN A 565 -16.88 -71.96 47.01
N ALA A 566 -18.12 -71.62 46.64
CA ALA A 566 -19.32 -72.28 47.13
C ALA A 566 -19.42 -73.76 46.70
N ALA A 567 -18.87 -74.10 45.53
CA ALA A 567 -18.77 -75.48 45.08
C ALA A 567 -17.73 -76.27 45.89
N LEU A 568 -16.62 -75.63 46.31
CA LEU A 568 -15.60 -76.22 47.18
C LEU A 568 -16.10 -76.40 48.63
N GLU A 569 -16.96 -75.50 49.12
CA GLU A 569 -17.59 -75.60 50.45
C GLU A 569 -18.70 -76.68 50.53
N ASN A 570 -19.19 -77.18 49.40
CA ASN A 570 -20.19 -78.26 49.33
C ASN A 570 -19.61 -79.65 49.03
N VAL A 571 -18.29 -79.85 49.19
CA VAL A 571 -17.65 -81.17 49.04
C VAL A 571 -17.53 -81.85 50.41
N ASP A 572 -18.62 -82.45 50.88
CA ASP A 572 -18.60 -83.48 51.93
C ASP A 572 -19.80 -84.43 51.77
N GLU A 573 -19.96 -85.05 50.59
CA GLU A 573 -20.67 -86.33 50.46
C GLU A 573 -20.04 -87.23 49.36
N PRO A 574 -19.81 -88.53 49.63
CA PRO A 574 -19.14 -89.42 48.70
C PRO A 574 -20.08 -90.11 47.69
N GLY A 575 -19.88 -89.78 46.42
CA GLY A 575 -20.13 -90.62 45.24
C GLY A 575 -21.58 -90.78 44.77
N PRO A 576 -21.85 -91.54 43.68
CA PRO A 576 -20.96 -92.07 42.63
C PRO A 576 -21.50 -91.78 41.20
N SER A 577 -20.85 -92.39 40.20
CA SER A 577 -21.35 -92.74 38.85
C SER A 577 -20.75 -92.01 37.64
N ASP A 578 -20.42 -92.83 36.66
CA ASP A 578 -19.63 -92.58 35.46
C ASP A 578 -20.20 -91.47 34.55
N PRO A 579 -19.37 -90.58 34.00
CA PRO A 579 -19.79 -89.68 32.94
C PRO A 579 -19.91 -90.43 31.59
N PRO A 580 -20.98 -90.16 30.82
CA PRO A 580 -21.22 -90.83 29.55
C PRO A 580 -20.25 -90.38 28.45
N LYS A 581 -19.87 -91.35 27.61
CA LYS A 581 -19.06 -91.20 26.40
C LYS A 581 -19.58 -90.06 25.49
N PRO A 582 -18.73 -89.13 25.02
CA PRO A 582 -19.14 -88.09 24.09
C PRO A 582 -19.48 -88.69 22.72
N ASN A 583 -20.69 -88.41 22.26
CA ASN A 583 -21.15 -88.72 20.90
C ASN A 583 -20.43 -87.77 19.91
N PRO A 584 -19.78 -88.28 18.85
CA PRO A 584 -19.04 -87.47 17.89
C PRO A 584 -20.01 -86.67 17.01
N LYS A 585 -20.01 -85.34 17.12
CA LYS A 585 -20.68 -84.48 16.14
C LYS A 585 -19.88 -84.43 14.84
N PRO A 586 -20.54 -84.49 13.66
CA PRO A 586 -19.84 -84.56 12.38
C PRO A 586 -19.13 -83.25 12.05
N TRP A 587 -17.86 -83.40 11.71
CA TRP A 587 -17.00 -82.39 11.13
C TRP A 587 -17.49 -82.10 9.69
N LYS A 588 -18.30 -81.04 9.49
CA LYS A 588 -18.55 -80.52 8.13
C LYS A 588 -17.32 -79.74 7.67
N ARG A 589 -16.51 -80.40 6.84
CA ARG A 589 -15.50 -79.79 5.98
C ARG A 589 -16.21 -79.01 4.87
N ASP A 590 -16.24 -77.69 4.96
CA ASP A 590 -16.33 -76.84 3.76
C ASP A 590 -14.92 -76.53 3.28
N LYS A 591 -14.46 -77.35 2.33
CA LYS A 591 -13.34 -77.05 1.45
C LYS A 591 -13.89 -76.36 0.20
N LYS A 592 -13.51 -75.09 0.01
CA LYS A 592 -13.17 -74.41 -1.26
C LYS A 592 -13.77 -72.99 -1.32
N ASN A 593 -12.94 -71.99 -1.06
CA ASN A 593 -12.52 -71.15 -2.17
C ASN A 593 -11.12 -70.58 -1.94
N LYS A 594 -10.23 -71.04 -2.81
CA LYS A 594 -8.83 -70.64 -2.97
C LYS A 594 -8.83 -69.57 -4.07
N LYS A 595 -8.52 -68.32 -3.76
CA LYS A 595 -7.98 -67.30 -4.68
C LYS A 595 -7.26 -66.25 -3.82
N GLN A 596 -5.95 -66.42 -3.71
CA GLN A 596 -4.93 -65.55 -4.32
C GLN A 596 -4.81 -64.20 -3.61
N GLY A 597 -3.79 -64.07 -2.77
CA GLY A 597 -3.15 -62.78 -2.50
C GLY A 597 -2.14 -62.44 -3.62
N PRO A 598 -1.18 -61.57 -3.34
CA PRO A 598 -1.30 -60.12 -3.32
C PRO A 598 -0.67 -59.54 -4.60
N ASN A 599 -1.14 -58.40 -5.09
CA ASN A 599 -0.38 -57.64 -6.08
C ASN A 599 -0.01 -56.27 -5.52
N GLN A 600 1.25 -56.19 -5.09
CA GLN A 600 2.00 -54.95 -4.99
C GLN A 600 2.19 -54.40 -6.41
N GLY A 601 1.68 -53.19 -6.66
CA GLY A 601 1.93 -52.45 -7.88
C GLY A 601 2.51 -51.09 -7.55
N LYS A 602 3.84 -51.02 -7.42
CA LYS A 602 4.60 -49.80 -7.68
C LYS A 602 4.45 -49.48 -9.17
N ASN A 603 4.16 -48.23 -9.51
CA ASN A 603 4.80 -47.60 -10.66
C ASN A 603 4.91 -46.09 -10.44
N LYS A 604 6.16 -45.63 -10.53
CA LYS A 604 6.54 -44.25 -10.81
C LYS A 604 6.33 -43.99 -12.30
N LYS A 605 5.77 -42.83 -12.64
CA LYS A 605 6.35 -41.88 -13.59
C LYS A 605 5.75 -40.51 -13.32
#